data_AF-A0AAD2FGZ7-F1
#
_entry.id   AF-A0AAD2FGZ7-F1
#
_cell.length_a   1.000
_cell.length_b   1.000
_cell.length_c   1.000
_cell.angle_alpha   90.00
_cell.angle_beta   90.00
_cell.angle_gamma   90.00
#
_symmetry.space_group_name_H-M   'P 1'
#
loop_
_entity.id
_entity.type
_entity.pdbx_description
1 polymer ?
#
loop_
_entity_poly.entity_id
_entity_poly.type
_entity_poly.pdbx_seq_one_letter_code
_entity_poly.pdbx_strand_id
1 'polypeptide(L)'
;MGGSSNLNMLVVSFCESIKEDPSLSEFFGNFAFKDLSVLEEELLMAALVEPEGENEIQSRRSRVALRHYQLFQSGLNERHFDVLSKHLKFALEESWVSEDVIQDCERHFASLRPIFEHA
;
A
#
# COMPACT_ATOMS: atom_id res chain seq x y z
N MET A 1 -3.17 -9.58 -19.86
CA MET A 1 -2.83 -8.16 -19.58
C MET A 1 -4.08 -7.29 -19.71
N GLY A 2 -4.89 -7.23 -18.65
CA GLY A 2 -5.90 -6.17 -18.43
C GLY A 2 -5.32 -5.04 -17.57
N GLY A 3 -4.02 -4.75 -17.77
CA GLY A 3 -3.09 -4.33 -16.71
C GLY A 3 -3.27 -2.92 -16.15
N SER A 4 -3.75 -1.95 -16.93
CA SER A 4 -3.95 -0.58 -16.44
C SER A 4 -5.30 -0.39 -15.76
N SER A 5 -6.36 -0.97 -16.31
CA SER A 5 -7.71 -0.83 -15.76
C SER A 5 -7.87 -1.55 -14.42
N ASN A 6 -7.26 -2.74 -14.27
CA ASN A 6 -7.35 -3.50 -13.02
C ASN A 6 -6.53 -2.86 -11.91
N LEU A 7 -5.34 -2.32 -12.21
CA LEU A 7 -4.54 -1.57 -11.24
C LEU A 7 -5.29 -0.31 -10.78
N ASN A 8 -5.89 0.44 -11.72
CA ASN A 8 -6.67 1.62 -11.36
C ASN A 8 -7.86 1.28 -10.45
N MET A 9 -8.58 0.20 -10.71
CA MET A 9 -9.67 -0.24 -9.84
C MET A 9 -9.18 -0.68 -8.46
N LEU A 10 -8.05 -1.38 -8.40
CA LEU A 10 -7.42 -1.77 -7.13
C LEU A 10 -7.00 -0.55 -6.31
N VAL A 11 -6.33 0.42 -6.94
CA VAL A 11 -5.93 1.68 -6.30
C VAL A 11 -7.15 2.43 -5.77
N VAL A 12 -8.22 2.53 -6.56
CA VAL A 12 -9.47 3.18 -6.15
C VAL A 12 -10.08 2.48 -4.94
N SER A 13 -10.29 1.16 -5.01
CA SER A 13 -10.88 0.38 -3.91
C SER A 13 -10.05 0.46 -2.63
N PHE A 14 -8.72 0.42 -2.76
CA PHE A 14 -7.80 0.56 -1.64
C PHE A 14 -7.89 1.96 -1.00
N CYS A 15 -7.90 3.01 -1.82
CA CYS A 15 -8.02 4.40 -1.34
C CYS A 15 -9.37 4.68 -0.68
N GLU A 16 -10.47 4.13 -1.22
CA GLU A 16 -11.80 4.22 -0.60
C GLU A 16 -11.79 3.60 0.79
N SER A 17 -11.25 2.37 0.90
CA SER A 17 -11.13 1.66 2.17
C SER A 17 -10.30 2.44 3.19
N ILE A 18 -9.19 3.06 2.77
CA ILE A 18 -8.36 3.91 3.64
C ILE A 18 -9.13 5.14 4.14
N LYS A 19 -9.88 5.82 3.26
CA LYS A 19 -10.62 7.03 3.64
C LYS A 19 -11.81 6.74 4.54
N GLU A 20 -12.42 5.56 4.41
CA GLU A 20 -13.54 5.13 5.24
C GLU A 20 -13.11 4.58 6.60
N ASP A 21 -11.83 4.20 6.76
CA ASP A 21 -11.32 3.67 8.02
C ASP A 21 -11.00 4.79 9.05
N PRO A 22 -11.72 4.85 10.19
CA PRO A 22 -11.50 5.89 11.21
C PRO A 22 -10.10 5.86 11.82
N SER A 23 -9.44 4.69 11.86
CA SER A 23 -8.09 4.56 12.42
C SER A 23 -7.00 5.15 11.53
N LEU A 24 -7.32 5.42 10.26
CA LEU A 24 -6.42 6.01 9.27
C LEU A 24 -6.76 7.49 8.99
N SER A 25 -7.90 7.97 9.50
CA SER A 25 -8.42 9.31 9.22
C SER A 25 -7.48 10.44 9.66
N GLU A 26 -6.75 10.27 10.76
CA GLU A 26 -5.76 11.26 11.23
C GLU A 26 -4.63 11.50 10.20
N PHE A 27 -4.27 10.47 9.43
CA PHE A 27 -3.18 10.53 8.46
C PHE A 27 -3.68 10.88 7.06
N PHE A 28 -4.79 10.28 6.63
CA PHE A 28 -5.25 10.33 5.24
C PHE A 28 -6.57 11.09 5.04
N GLY A 29 -7.25 11.52 6.11
CA GLY A 29 -8.57 12.14 6.04
C GLY A 29 -8.59 13.42 5.22
N ASN A 30 -7.53 14.23 5.30
CA ASN A 30 -7.39 15.49 4.59
C ASN A 30 -6.86 15.36 3.15
N PHE A 31 -6.44 14.16 2.72
CA PHE A 31 -5.97 13.97 1.36
C PHE A 31 -7.14 14.10 0.37
N ALA A 32 -6.94 14.92 -0.66
CA ALA A 32 -7.78 14.82 -1.85
C ALA A 32 -7.60 13.40 -2.42
N PHE A 33 -8.70 12.81 -2.92
CA PHE A 33 -8.68 11.43 -3.40
C PHE A 33 -7.57 11.19 -4.43
N LYS A 34 -7.38 12.14 -5.36
CA LYS A 34 -6.33 12.09 -6.37
C LYS A 34 -4.92 11.99 -5.77
N ASP A 35 -4.64 12.77 -4.73
CA ASP A 35 -3.32 12.79 -4.10
C ASP A 35 -3.08 11.50 -3.30
N LEU A 36 -4.13 10.98 -2.65
CA LEU A 36 -4.09 9.67 -2.00
C LEU A 36 -3.82 8.55 -3.02
N SER A 37 -4.53 8.54 -4.14
CA SER A 37 -4.33 7.53 -5.18
C SER A 37 -2.90 7.51 -5.70
N VAL A 38 -2.28 8.68 -5.91
CA VAL A 38 -0.87 8.75 -6.34
C VAL A 38 0.08 8.22 -5.26
N LEU A 39 -0.18 8.53 -3.99
CA LEU A 39 0.64 8.05 -2.87
C LEU A 39 0.55 6.53 -2.74
N GLU A 40 -0.67 5.99 -2.75
CA GLU A 40 -0.93 4.57 -2.52
C GLU A 40 -0.64 3.72 -3.76
N GLU A 41 -0.67 4.28 -4.97
CA GLU A 41 -0.22 3.58 -6.17
C GLU A 41 1.24 3.15 -6.06
N GLU A 42 2.14 4.00 -5.51
CA GLU A 42 3.54 3.61 -5.29
C GLU A 42 3.67 2.50 -4.26
N LEU A 43 2.84 2.50 -3.21
CA LEU A 43 2.79 1.44 -2.20
C LEU A 43 2.31 0.11 -2.80
N LEU A 44 1.23 0.15 -3.59
CA LEU A 44 0.66 -1.00 -4.29
C LEU A 44 1.63 -1.57 -5.33
N MET A 45 2.29 -0.71 -6.11
CA MET A 45 3.28 -1.14 -7.09
C MET A 45 4.47 -1.85 -6.45
N ALA A 46 4.86 -1.46 -5.22
CA ALA A 46 5.89 -2.15 -4.48
C ALA A 46 5.48 -3.58 -4.06
N ALA A 47 4.17 -3.85 -3.92
CA ALA A 47 3.62 -5.16 -3.57
C ALA A 47 3.27 -6.03 -4.78
N LEU A 48 2.80 -5.43 -5.88
CA LEU A 48 2.34 -6.17 -7.06
C LEU A 48 3.47 -6.71 -7.94
N VAL A 49 4.66 -6.07 -7.88
CA VAL A 49 5.79 -6.45 -8.72
C VAL A 49 6.72 -7.32 -7.87
N GLU A 50 7.19 -8.46 -8.39
CA GLU A 50 8.24 -9.24 -7.72
C GLU A 50 9.57 -8.46 -7.78
N PRO A 51 10.32 -8.33 -6.66
CA PRO A 51 11.64 -7.68 -6.70
C PRO A 51 12.73 -8.62 -7.22
N GLU A 52 13.61 -8.11 -8.09
CA GLU A 52 14.80 -8.77 -8.63
C GLU A 52 15.96 -8.79 -7.61
N GLY A 53 15.67 -9.22 -6.38
CA GLY A 53 16.63 -9.38 -5.29
C GLY A 53 16.73 -8.21 -4.31
N GLU A 54 17.65 -8.33 -3.35
CA GLU A 54 17.71 -7.47 -2.15
C GLU A 54 17.90 -5.98 -2.46
N ASN A 55 18.71 -5.64 -3.48
CA ASN A 55 18.94 -4.25 -3.86
C ASN A 55 17.63 -3.55 -4.30
N GLU A 56 16.76 -4.27 -5.00
CA GLU A 56 15.48 -3.71 -5.42
C GLU A 56 14.50 -3.59 -4.25
N ILE A 57 14.48 -4.58 -3.34
CA ILE A 57 13.71 -4.51 -2.09
C ILE A 57 14.09 -3.25 -1.31
N GLN A 58 15.38 -3.00 -1.11
CA GLN A 58 15.87 -1.82 -0.41
C GLN A 58 15.50 -0.52 -1.14
N SER A 59 15.66 -0.47 -2.47
CA SER A 59 15.27 0.69 -3.27
C SER A 59 13.77 1.01 -3.15
N ARG A 60 12.90 -0.01 -3.18
CA ARG A 60 11.46 0.14 -3.00
C ARG A 60 11.12 0.66 -1.61
N ARG A 61 11.70 0.07 -0.56
CA ARG A 61 11.56 0.55 0.82
C ARG A 61 11.94 2.01 0.96
N SER A 62 13.09 2.42 0.42
CA SER A 62 13.54 3.82 0.47
C SER A 62 12.58 4.77 -0.25
N ARG A 63 12.02 4.37 -1.41
CA ARG A 63 11.05 5.19 -2.14
C ARG A 63 9.75 5.36 -1.35
N VAL A 64 9.18 4.26 -0.87
CA VAL A 64 7.95 4.29 -0.06
C VAL A 64 8.17 5.13 1.20
N ALA A 65 9.31 4.94 1.89
CA ALA A 65 9.62 5.69 3.09
C ALA A 65 9.78 7.19 2.84
N LEU A 66 10.44 7.59 1.76
CA LEU A 66 10.57 9.00 1.38
C LEU A 66 9.21 9.65 1.13
N ARG A 67 8.28 8.90 0.53
CA ARG A 67 6.94 9.39 0.16
C ARG A 67 5.98 9.48 1.32
N HIS A 68 6.13 8.58 2.29
CA HIS A 68 5.34 8.56 3.51
C HIS A 68 6.01 9.31 4.66
N TYR A 69 7.14 9.98 4.42
CA TYR A 69 7.94 10.62 5.47
C TYR A 69 7.13 11.55 6.38
N GLN A 70 6.26 12.40 5.82
CA GLN A 70 5.44 13.31 6.62
C GLN A 70 4.38 12.58 7.46
N LEU A 71 3.86 11.46 6.97
CA LEU A 71 2.91 10.63 7.70
C LEU A 71 3.60 9.89 8.85
N PHE A 72 4.83 9.40 8.63
CA PHE A 72 5.67 8.82 9.67
C PHE A 72 5.99 9.84 10.78
N GLN A 73 6.38 11.05 10.41
CA GLN A 73 6.56 12.16 11.36
C GLN A 73 5.28 12.53 12.13
N SER A 74 4.11 12.17 11.60
CA SER A 74 2.80 12.39 12.24
C SER A 74 2.35 11.20 13.09
N GLY A 75 3.10 10.09 13.14
CA GLY A 75 2.80 8.92 13.97
C GLY A 75 2.28 7.69 13.22
N LEU A 76 2.28 7.69 11.87
CA LEU A 76 1.97 6.50 11.08
C LEU A 76 3.03 5.42 11.37
N ASN A 77 2.60 4.19 11.67
CA ASN A 77 3.45 3.15 12.27
C ASN A 77 2.97 1.73 11.92
N GLU A 78 3.56 0.70 12.52
CA GLU A 78 3.29 -0.70 12.22
C GLU A 78 1.85 -1.14 12.51
N ARG A 79 1.16 -0.50 13.45
CA ARG A 79 -0.26 -0.79 13.72
C ARG A 79 -1.14 -0.33 12.57
N HIS A 80 -0.83 0.83 12.00
CA HIS A 80 -1.52 1.36 10.83
C HIS A 80 -1.17 0.55 9.58
N PHE A 81 0.06 0.04 9.48
CA PHE A 81 0.46 -0.89 8.43
C PHE A 81 -0.38 -2.18 8.44
N ASP A 82 -0.72 -2.72 9.61
CA ASP A 82 -1.58 -3.90 9.73
C ASP A 82 -3.02 -3.61 9.27
N VAL A 83 -3.48 -2.37 9.39
CA VAL A 83 -4.77 -1.92 8.84
C VAL A 83 -4.68 -1.78 7.31
N LEU A 84 -3.64 -1.13 6.80
CA LEU A 84 -3.37 -1.02 5.36
C LEU A 84 -3.27 -2.41 4.70
N SER A 85 -2.60 -3.36 5.34
CA SER A 85 -2.49 -4.75 4.84
C SER A 85 -3.85 -5.42 4.67
N LYS A 86 -4.78 -5.19 5.61
CA LYS A 86 -6.15 -5.73 5.53
C LYS A 86 -6.93 -5.12 4.38
N HIS A 87 -6.83 -3.80 4.20
CA HIS A 87 -7.49 -3.09 3.10
C HIS A 87 -6.93 -3.50 1.73
N LEU A 88 -5.62 -3.73 1.64
CA LEU A 88 -5.00 -4.29 0.44
C LEU A 88 -5.59 -5.66 0.10
N LYS A 89 -5.61 -6.58 1.08
CA LYS A 89 -6.15 -7.93 0.88
C LYS A 89 -7.61 -7.86 0.40
N PHE A 90 -8.43 -7.06 1.07
CA PHE A 90 -9.83 -6.86 0.68
C PHE A 90 -9.96 -6.34 -0.75
N ALA A 91 -9.18 -5.34 -1.13
CA ALA A 91 -9.22 -4.78 -2.49
C ALA A 91 -8.76 -5.81 -3.56
N LEU A 92 -7.80 -6.68 -3.23
CA LEU A 92 -7.38 -7.78 -4.10
C LEU A 92 -8.46 -8.85 -4.26
N GLU A 93 -9.09 -9.27 -3.16
CA GLU A 93 -10.20 -10.23 -3.17
C GLU A 93 -11.39 -9.70 -4.02
N GLU A 94 -11.75 -8.44 -3.86
CA GLU A 94 -12.78 -7.76 -4.65
C GLU A 94 -12.39 -7.57 -6.13
N SER A 95 -11.11 -7.69 -6.47
CA SER A 95 -10.60 -7.63 -7.84
C SER A 95 -10.57 -8.99 -8.54
N TRP A 96 -11.05 -10.05 -7.89
CA TRP A 96 -11.14 -11.42 -8.43
C TRP A 96 -9.78 -11.97 -8.89
N VAL A 97 -8.70 -11.51 -8.26
CA VAL A 97 -7.36 -12.09 -8.49
C VAL A 97 -7.28 -13.47 -7.84
N SER A 98 -6.42 -14.33 -8.37
CA SER A 98 -6.25 -15.68 -7.85
C SER A 98 -5.50 -15.66 -6.51
N GLU A 99 -5.78 -16.63 -5.65
CA GLU A 99 -5.25 -16.73 -4.29
C GLU A 99 -3.70 -16.74 -4.24
N ASP A 100 -3.05 -17.36 -5.22
CA ASP A 100 -1.59 -17.34 -5.37
C ASP A 100 -1.05 -15.92 -5.56
N VAL A 101 -1.71 -15.10 -6.39
CA VAL A 101 -1.37 -13.69 -6.59
C VAL A 101 -1.60 -12.89 -5.31
N ILE A 102 -2.69 -13.14 -4.57
CA ILE A 102 -2.94 -12.49 -3.29
C ILE A 102 -1.80 -12.78 -2.31
N GLN A 103 -1.39 -14.04 -2.19
CA GLN A 103 -0.30 -14.46 -1.30
C GLN A 103 1.05 -13.85 -1.70
N ASP A 104 1.33 -13.72 -2.99
CA ASP A 104 2.52 -13.02 -3.48
C ASP A 104 2.49 -11.53 -3.10
N CYS A 105 1.36 -10.87 -3.32
CA CYS A 105 1.18 -9.47 -2.97
C CYS A 105 1.30 -9.24 -1.47
N GLU A 106 0.69 -10.08 -0.64
CA GLU A 106 0.80 -10.02 0.82
C GLU A 106 2.26 -10.18 1.27
N ARG A 107 3.01 -11.11 0.66
CA ARG A 107 4.44 -11.32 0.97
C ARG A 107 5.28 -10.09 0.60
N HIS A 108 5.09 -9.54 -0.59
CA HIS A 108 5.81 -8.35 -1.02
C HIS A 108 5.42 -7.12 -0.20
N PHE A 109 4.14 -6.94 0.12
CA PHE A 109 3.67 -5.86 0.97
C PHE A 109 4.26 -5.99 2.38
N ALA A 110 4.26 -7.18 2.98
CA ALA A 110 4.88 -7.44 4.29
C ALA A 110 6.37 -7.09 4.31
N SER A 111 7.08 -7.18 3.18
CA SER A 111 8.47 -6.73 3.08
C SER A 111 8.64 -5.24 3.35
N LEU A 112 7.58 -4.42 3.24
CA LEU A 112 7.59 -3.00 3.56
C LEU A 112 7.38 -2.72 5.05
N ARG A 113 6.91 -3.68 5.86
CA ARG A 113 6.67 -3.49 7.29
C ARG A 113 7.83 -2.82 8.07
N PRO A 114 9.12 -3.17 7.84
CA PRO A 114 10.22 -2.59 8.60
C PRO A 114 10.32 -1.05 8.50
N ILE A 115 9.85 -0.42 7.42
CA ILE A 115 9.88 1.06 7.34
C ILE A 115 8.81 1.72 8.21
N PHE A 116 7.79 0.98 8.64
CA PHE A 116 6.75 1.46 9.57
C PHE A 116 7.11 1.25 11.04
N GLU A 117 8.06 0.34 11.33
CA GLU A 117 8.56 0.09 12.70
C GLU A 117 9.68 1.07 13.10
N HIS A 118 10.33 1.68 12.11
CA HIS A 118 11.42 2.65 12.28
C HIS A 118 11.02 4.08 11.89
N ALA A 119 9.72 4.34 11.80
CA ALA A 119 9.09 5.61 11.43
C ALA A 119 9.23 6.70 12.51
#